data_AF-A0A2D9CGW9-F1
#
_entry.id   AF-A0A2D9CGW9-F1
#
_cell.length_a   1.000
_cell.length_b   1.000
_cell.length_c   1.000
_cell.angle_alpha   90.00
_cell.angle_beta   90.00
_cell.angle_gamma   90.00
#
_symmetry.space_group_name_H-M   'P 1'
#
loop_
_entity.id
_entity.type
_entity.pdbx_description
1 polymer ?
#
loop_
_entity_poly.entity_id
_entity_poly.type
_entity_poly.pdbx_seq_one_letter_code
_entity_poly.pdbx_strand_id
1 'polypeptide(L)'
;MNGQKWLVNSDRTLGNFIAHVTKLHETSGWVTYGWRTGRQRTATQNNSIHLYCRMVADELNDKGFPAFLDSAILKESIEIDWTQSMVKDLWRTVQNKLFPDTEGKTSKLSRTEVSQVYDVINRALIEKTSGRVCVVFPHVQTPIGKKGKANA
;
A
#
# COMPACT_ATOMS: atom_id res chain seq x y z
N MET A 1 1.22 -9.53 -21.93
CA MET A 1 0.37 -8.51 -22.61
C MET A 1 0.69 -7.14 -22.01
N ASN A 2 1.47 -6.32 -22.70
CA ASN A 2 1.72 -4.94 -22.30
C ASN A 2 0.51 -4.07 -22.68
N GLY A 3 -0.55 -4.14 -21.89
CA GLY A 3 -1.76 -3.34 -22.09
C GLY A 3 -1.62 -1.96 -21.46
N GLN A 4 -1.92 -0.91 -22.23
CA GLN A 4 -2.19 0.42 -21.67
C GLN A 4 -3.50 0.36 -20.85
N LYS A 5 -3.51 0.94 -19.66
CA LYS A 5 -4.69 0.99 -18.78
C LYS A 5 -5.29 2.39 -18.84
N TRP A 6 -6.59 2.47 -19.13
CA TRP A 6 -7.35 3.71 -19.11
C TRP A 6 -8.33 3.69 -17.94
N LEU A 7 -8.32 4.71 -17.08
CA LEU A 7 -9.32 4.88 -16.04
C LEU A 7 -10.46 5.75 -16.58
N VAL A 8 -11.65 5.18 -16.71
CA VAL A 8 -12.86 5.90 -17.11
C VAL A 8 -13.75 6.05 -15.87
N ASN A 9 -13.88 7.27 -15.35
CA ASN A 9 -14.60 7.56 -14.09
C ASN A 9 -15.53 8.77 -14.18
N SER A 10 -15.60 9.41 -15.34
CA SER A 10 -16.38 10.60 -15.63
C SER A 10 -16.70 10.67 -17.12
N ASP A 11 -17.75 11.39 -17.49
CA ASP A 11 -18.19 11.54 -18.88
C ASP A 11 -17.09 12.11 -19.78
N ARG A 12 -16.26 13.02 -19.24
CA ARG A 12 -15.09 13.54 -19.95
C ARG A 12 -14.06 12.45 -20.25
N THR A 13 -13.74 11.61 -19.26
CA THR A 13 -12.78 10.50 -19.47
C THR A 13 -13.34 9.41 -20.39
N LEU A 14 -14.67 9.25 -20.42
CA LEU A 14 -15.35 8.36 -21.34
C LEU A 14 -15.24 8.87 -22.78
N GLY A 15 -15.51 10.16 -23.01
CA GLY A 15 -15.35 10.77 -24.34
C GLY A 15 -13.94 10.63 -24.90
N ASN A 16 -12.92 10.87 -24.07
CA ASN A 16 -11.52 10.70 -24.50
C ASN A 16 -11.17 9.23 -24.81
N PHE A 17 -11.71 8.28 -24.06
CA PHE A 17 -11.50 6.86 -24.30
C PHE A 17 -12.14 6.41 -25.62
N ILE A 18 -13.38 6.85 -25.89
CA ILE A 18 -14.08 6.57 -27.15
C ILE A 18 -13.26 7.09 -28.34
N ALA A 19 -12.81 8.35 -28.29
CA ALA A 19 -12.00 8.94 -29.35
C ALA A 19 -10.70 8.15 -29.60
N HIS A 20 -10.07 7.65 -28.54
CA HIS A 20 -8.85 6.85 -28.64
C HIS A 20 -9.10 5.46 -29.24
N VAL A 21 -10.17 4.78 -28.82
CA VAL A 21 -10.58 3.47 -29.34
C VAL A 21 -10.93 3.55 -30.83
N THR A 22 -11.65 4.59 -31.24
CA THR A 22 -11.96 4.83 -32.67
C THR A 22 -10.69 4.96 -33.50
N LYS A 23 -9.74 5.79 -33.07
CA LYS A 23 -8.45 5.98 -33.76
C LYS A 23 -7.61 4.70 -33.84
N LEU A 24 -7.60 3.93 -32.76
CA LEU A 24 -6.88 2.66 -32.68
C LEU A 24 -7.44 1.63 -33.67
N HIS A 25 -8.76 1.54 -33.76
CA HIS A 25 -9.45 0.65 -34.71
C HIS A 25 -9.16 1.04 -36.17
N GLU A 26 -9.21 2.34 -36.49
CA GLU A 26 -8.86 2.88 -37.82
C GLU A 26 -7.42 2.55 -38.24
N THR A 27 -6.48 2.57 -37.29
CA THR A 27 -5.05 2.39 -37.59
C THR A 27 -4.64 0.93 -37.64
N SER A 28 -5.27 0.06 -36.83
CA SER A 28 -4.76 -1.29 -36.53
C SER A 28 -5.63 -2.41 -37.09
N GLY A 29 -6.84 -2.09 -37.58
CA GLY A 29 -7.80 -3.03 -38.17
C GLY A 29 -8.52 -3.94 -37.17
N TRP A 30 -7.89 -4.29 -36.04
CA TRP A 30 -8.51 -5.05 -34.96
C TRP A 30 -7.79 -4.78 -33.62
N VAL A 31 -8.57 -4.69 -32.53
CA VAL A 31 -8.06 -4.43 -31.19
C VAL A 31 -8.88 -5.23 -30.17
N THR A 32 -8.20 -5.91 -29.26
CA THR A 32 -8.84 -6.65 -28.16
C THR A 32 -8.77 -5.86 -26.87
N TYR A 33 -9.92 -5.62 -26.22
CA TYR A 33 -10.02 -4.92 -24.94
C TYR A 33 -10.37 -5.90 -23.82
N GLY A 34 -9.69 -5.78 -22.68
CA GLY A 34 -10.07 -6.45 -21.44
C GLY A 34 -10.44 -5.42 -20.39
N TRP A 35 -11.60 -5.55 -19.76
CA TRP A 35 -12.08 -4.63 -18.72
C TRP A 35 -12.23 -5.32 -17.37
N ARG A 36 -12.16 -4.50 -16.32
CA ARG A 36 -12.52 -4.87 -14.94
C ARG A 36 -13.35 -3.73 -14.37
N THR A 37 -14.48 -4.05 -13.74
CA THR A 37 -15.34 -3.08 -13.06
C THR A 37 -14.90 -2.95 -11.60
N GLY A 38 -14.97 -1.72 -11.06
CA GLY A 38 -14.52 -1.39 -9.71
C GLY A 38 -13.15 -0.69 -9.70
N ARG A 39 -13.00 0.29 -8.79
CA ARG A 39 -11.73 0.99 -8.59
C ARG A 39 -10.75 0.02 -7.95
N GLN A 40 -10.00 -0.71 -8.76
CA GLN A 40 -8.84 -1.47 -8.26
C GLN A 40 -7.99 -0.45 -7.49
N ARG A 41 -7.76 -0.68 -6.17
CA ARG A 41 -6.96 0.19 -5.31
C ARG A 41 -5.78 0.70 -6.14
N THR A 42 -5.72 2.00 -6.39
CA THR A 42 -4.60 2.60 -7.11
C THR A 42 -3.34 2.06 -6.45
N ALA A 43 -2.36 1.59 -7.23
CA ALA A 43 -1.10 1.01 -6.72
C ALA A 43 -0.47 1.87 -5.59
N THR A 44 -0.75 3.17 -5.61
CA THR A 44 -0.45 4.18 -4.60
C THR A 44 -1.00 3.88 -3.19
N GLN A 45 -2.18 3.28 -3.04
CA GLN A 45 -2.74 2.93 -1.71
C GLN A 45 -2.08 1.69 -1.10
N ASN A 46 -1.72 0.69 -1.91
CA ASN A 46 -0.92 -0.44 -1.42
C ASN A 46 0.49 0.01 -1.04
N ASN A 47 1.04 1.00 -1.76
CA ASN A 47 2.37 1.54 -1.46
C ASN A 47 2.43 2.18 -0.06
N SER A 48 1.37 2.85 0.40
CA SER A 48 1.35 3.45 1.75
C SER A 48 1.48 2.42 2.88
N ILE A 49 0.87 1.23 2.76
CA ILE A 49 1.04 0.17 3.78
C ILE A 49 2.49 -0.30 3.79
N HIS A 50 3.07 -0.53 2.61
CA HIS A 50 4.47 -0.96 2.50
C HIS A 50 5.43 0.09 3.06
N LEU A 51 5.19 1.37 2.76
CA LEU A 51 5.97 2.48 3.29
C LEU A 51 5.83 2.58 4.81
N TYR A 52 4.61 2.47 5.35
CA TYR A 52 4.36 2.41 6.79
C TYR A 52 5.15 1.29 7.46
N CYS A 53 5.10 0.07 6.91
CA CYS A 53 5.85 -1.07 7.47
C CYS A 53 7.36 -0.83 7.50
N ARG A 54 7.90 -0.08 6.53
CA ARG A 54 9.31 0.31 6.51
C ARG A 54 9.61 1.34 7.59
N MET A 55 8.82 2.41 7.65
CA MET A 55 8.99 3.49 8.64
C MET A 55 8.94 2.95 10.08
N VAL A 56 8.04 1.99 10.36
CA VAL A 56 7.97 1.33 11.67
C VAL A 56 9.22 0.52 11.97
N ALA A 57 9.73 -0.25 11.00
CA ALA A 57 10.96 -1.02 11.19
C ALA A 57 12.16 -0.11 11.49
N ASP A 58 12.31 0.95 10.70
CA ASP A 58 13.37 1.94 10.87
C ASP A 58 13.27 2.63 12.24
N GLU A 59 12.09 3.10 12.64
CA GLU A 59 11.88 3.78 13.93
C GLU A 59 12.12 2.84 15.13
N LEU A 60 11.72 1.57 15.03
CA LEU A 60 11.99 0.58 16.09
C LEU A 60 13.49 0.37 16.27
N ASN A 61 14.21 0.18 15.18
CA ASN A 61 15.67 -0.01 15.21
C ASN A 61 16.38 1.25 15.72
N ASP A 62 16.00 2.44 15.25
CA ASP A 62 16.58 3.73 15.65
C ASP A 62 16.38 4.03 17.14
N LYS A 63 15.28 3.53 17.73
CA LYS A 63 15.00 3.68 19.17
C LYS A 63 15.54 2.54 20.03
N GLY A 64 16.21 1.55 19.43
CA GLY A 64 16.80 0.40 20.12
C GLY A 64 15.75 -0.58 20.65
N PHE A 65 14.65 -0.77 19.91
CA PHE A 65 13.69 -1.83 20.16
C PHE A 65 13.95 -2.99 19.20
N PRO A 66 14.74 -4.00 19.60
CA PRO A 66 15.05 -5.10 18.72
C PRO A 66 13.84 -5.99 18.47
N ALA A 67 13.91 -6.75 17.38
CA ALA A 67 13.01 -7.86 17.15
C ALA A 67 13.63 -9.16 17.68
N PHE A 68 12.77 -10.11 18.04
CA PHE A 68 13.20 -11.44 18.48
C PHE A 68 12.75 -12.48 17.46
N LEU A 69 13.69 -13.29 16.99
CA LEU A 69 13.43 -14.42 16.10
C LEU A 69 13.35 -15.71 16.91
N ASP A 70 12.13 -16.26 16.98
CA ASP A 70 11.87 -17.59 17.54
C ASP A 70 11.88 -18.64 16.41
N SER A 71 12.65 -19.71 16.59
CA SER A 71 12.72 -20.82 15.63
C SER A 71 12.92 -22.13 16.37
N ALA A 72 12.35 -23.22 15.86
CA ALA A 72 12.48 -24.56 16.44
C ALA A 72 13.93 -25.07 16.49
N ILE A 73 14.83 -24.47 15.69
CA ILE A 73 16.26 -24.81 15.65
C ILE A 73 17.04 -24.00 16.69
N LEU A 74 16.51 -22.84 17.09
CA LEU A 74 17.15 -21.96 18.06
C LEU A 74 16.72 -22.36 19.46
N LYS A 75 17.70 -22.60 20.35
CA LYS A 75 17.43 -22.90 21.76
C LYS A 75 16.93 -21.69 22.53
N GLU A 76 17.35 -20.50 22.09
CA GLU A 76 17.01 -19.21 22.68
C GLU A 76 16.71 -18.22 21.55
N SER A 77 15.79 -17.29 21.80
CA SER A 77 15.41 -16.25 20.84
C SER A 77 16.61 -15.37 20.50
N ILE A 78 16.85 -15.14 19.22
CA ILE A 78 17.95 -14.27 18.78
C ILE A 78 17.42 -12.86 18.55
N GLU A 79 18.18 -11.89 19.05
CA GLU A 79 17.96 -10.46 18.80
C GLU A 79 18.38 -10.10 17.37
N ILE A 80 17.46 -9.52 16.61
CA ILE A 80 17.70 -9.05 15.23
C ILE A 80 17.05 -7.70 14.99
N ASP A 81 17.52 -7.00 13.96
CA ASP A 81 16.88 -5.77 13.52
C ASP A 81 15.51 -6.04 12.89
N TRP A 82 14.57 -5.12 13.13
CA TRP A 82 13.29 -5.13 12.44
C TRP A 82 13.49 -4.96 10.94
N THR A 83 12.80 -5.80 10.17
CA THR A 83 12.71 -5.65 8.72
C THR A 83 11.30 -5.26 8.31
N GLN A 84 11.18 -4.62 7.14
CA GLN A 84 9.88 -4.31 6.54
C GLN A 84 8.98 -5.56 6.43
N SER A 85 9.55 -6.74 6.19
CA SER A 85 8.77 -7.99 6.07
C SER A 85 8.16 -8.39 7.42
N MET A 86 8.92 -8.28 8.51
CA MET A 86 8.43 -8.64 9.85
C MET A 86 7.26 -7.75 10.27
N VAL A 87 7.36 -6.44 10.05
CA VAL A 87 6.25 -5.52 10.31
C VAL A 87 5.05 -5.80 9.41
N LYS A 88 5.29 -6.24 8.16
CA LYS A 88 4.21 -6.65 7.25
C LYS A 88 3.53 -7.94 7.71
N ASP A 89 4.24 -8.87 8.32
CA ASP A 89 3.65 -10.09 8.88
C ASP A 89 2.86 -9.80 10.17
N LEU A 90 3.33 -8.85 10.98
CA LEU A 90 2.52 -8.27 12.07
C LEU A 90 1.23 -7.64 11.53
N TRP A 91 1.33 -6.84 10.47
CA TRP A 91 0.16 -6.24 9.81
C TRP A 91 -0.84 -7.30 9.35
N ARG A 92 -0.36 -8.34 8.67
CA ARG A 92 -1.19 -9.46 8.19
C ARG A 92 -1.88 -10.18 9.33
N THR A 93 -1.19 -10.36 10.45
CA THR A 93 -1.76 -11.01 11.64
C THR A 93 -2.94 -10.20 12.18
N VAL A 94 -2.77 -8.89 12.37
CA VAL A 94 -3.86 -8.00 12.82
C VAL A 94 -4.98 -7.96 11.79
N GLN A 95 -4.64 -7.81 10.51
CA GLN A 95 -5.59 -7.82 9.40
C GLN A 95 -6.45 -9.08 9.38
N ASN A 96 -5.87 -10.27 9.56
CA ASN A 96 -6.61 -11.53 9.55
C ASN A 96 -7.51 -11.69 10.77
N LYS A 97 -7.17 -11.08 11.89
CA LYS A 97 -8.01 -11.10 13.11
C LYS A 97 -9.21 -10.16 13.00
N LEU A 98 -9.04 -8.99 12.37
CA LEU A 98 -10.14 -8.04 12.18
C LEU A 98 -10.99 -8.37 10.94
N PHE A 99 -10.35 -8.84 9.87
CA PHE A 99 -10.97 -9.05 8.54
C PHE A 99 -10.53 -10.39 7.93
N PRO A 100 -11.02 -11.52 8.45
CA PRO A 100 -10.61 -12.86 8.00
C PRO A 100 -10.83 -13.09 6.49
N ASP A 101 -11.89 -12.51 5.91
CA ASP A 101 -12.24 -12.64 4.47
C ASP A 101 -11.18 -12.05 3.52
N THR A 102 -10.25 -11.25 4.06
CA THR A 102 -9.16 -10.65 3.28
C THR A 102 -8.00 -11.60 3.03
N GLU A 103 -7.92 -12.76 3.70
CA GLU A 103 -6.83 -13.75 3.54
C GLU A 103 -5.42 -13.14 3.65
N GLY A 104 -5.25 -12.07 4.43
CA GLY A 104 -3.96 -11.37 4.60
C GLY A 104 -3.50 -10.60 3.35
N LYS A 105 -4.36 -10.44 2.35
CA LYS A 105 -4.09 -9.67 1.14
C LYS A 105 -4.39 -8.21 1.42
N THR A 106 -3.36 -7.37 1.50
CA THR A 106 -3.50 -5.92 1.69
C THR A 106 -4.31 -5.27 0.56
N SER A 107 -4.36 -5.87 -0.63
CA SER A 107 -5.17 -5.39 -1.75
C SER A 107 -6.69 -5.54 -1.55
N LYS A 108 -7.14 -6.39 -0.62
CA LYS A 108 -8.56 -6.66 -0.37
C LYS A 108 -9.20 -5.71 0.65
N LEU A 109 -8.40 -4.96 1.42
CA LEU A 109 -8.95 -4.08 2.44
C LEU A 109 -9.75 -2.92 1.80
N SER A 110 -10.56 -2.21 2.58
CA SER A 110 -11.06 -0.85 2.28
C SER A 110 -10.20 0.23 2.96
N ARG A 111 -10.39 1.52 2.64
CA ARG A 111 -9.62 2.61 3.27
C ARG A 111 -9.88 2.65 4.78
N THR A 112 -11.14 2.46 5.17
CA THR A 112 -11.56 2.42 6.57
C THR A 112 -10.93 1.24 7.30
N GLU A 113 -10.92 0.06 6.68
CA GLU A 113 -10.29 -1.13 7.27
C GLU A 113 -8.77 -0.97 7.42
N VAL A 114 -8.10 -0.28 6.48
CA VAL A 114 -6.67 0.06 6.62
C VAL A 114 -6.44 0.95 7.83
N SER A 115 -7.28 1.98 8.03
CA SER A 115 -7.20 2.82 9.22
C SER A 115 -7.40 2.02 10.50
N GLN A 116 -8.37 1.09 10.52
CA GLN A 116 -8.62 0.24 11.69
C GLN A 116 -7.43 -0.69 12.02
N VAL A 117 -6.79 -1.31 11.02
CA VAL A 117 -5.57 -2.10 11.24
C VAL A 117 -4.43 -1.23 11.76
N TYR A 118 -4.24 -0.06 11.15
CA TYR A 118 -3.22 0.91 11.57
C TYR A 118 -3.43 1.34 13.02
N ASP A 119 -4.64 1.71 13.43
CA ASP A 119 -4.92 2.19 14.78
C ASP A 119 -4.59 1.13 15.84
N VAL A 120 -4.90 -0.13 15.57
CA VAL A 120 -4.57 -1.26 16.46
C VAL A 120 -3.06 -1.43 16.61
N ILE A 121 -2.32 -1.41 15.49
CA ILE A 121 -0.86 -1.56 15.50
C ILE A 121 -0.21 -0.35 16.17
N ASN A 122 -0.62 0.87 15.82
CA ASN A 122 -0.04 2.09 16.35
C ASN A 122 -0.28 2.21 17.85
N ARG A 123 -1.48 1.88 18.33
CA ARG A 123 -1.76 1.82 19.78
C ARG A 123 -0.85 0.81 20.48
N ALA A 124 -0.71 -0.39 19.92
CA ALA A 124 0.15 -1.41 20.50
C ALA A 124 1.62 -0.98 20.54
N LEU A 125 2.13 -0.34 19.48
CA LEU A 125 3.49 0.19 19.43
C LEU A 125 3.70 1.27 20.50
N ILE A 126 2.76 2.22 20.63
CA ILE A 126 2.83 3.27 21.66
C ILE A 126 2.84 2.65 23.06
N GLU A 127 1.95 1.72 23.35
CA GLU A 127 1.87 1.04 24.66
C GLU A 127 3.16 0.27 24.97
N LYS A 128 3.67 -0.51 24.01
CA LYS A 128 4.85 -1.38 24.21
C LYS A 128 6.18 -0.62 24.24
N THR A 129 6.24 0.52 23.58
CA THR A 129 7.45 1.36 23.54
C THR A 129 7.39 2.52 24.54
N SER A 130 6.37 2.55 25.40
CA SER A 130 6.11 3.64 26.34
C SER A 130 6.08 5.02 25.65
N GLY A 131 5.50 5.07 24.45
CA GLY A 131 5.35 6.28 23.62
C GLY A 131 6.60 6.68 22.83
N ARG A 132 7.69 5.90 22.88
CA ARG A 132 8.94 6.22 22.16
C ARG A 132 8.84 6.01 20.64
N VAL A 133 7.93 5.13 20.20
CA VAL A 133 7.68 4.85 18.78
C VAL A 133 6.24 5.23 18.46
N CYS A 134 6.09 6.22 17.58
CA CYS A 134 4.82 6.66 17.04
C CYS A 134 5.01 7.04 15.57
N VAL A 135 4.51 6.20 14.67
CA VAL A 135 4.71 6.36 13.22
C VAL A 135 3.39 6.75 12.58
N VAL A 136 3.34 7.97 12.04
CA VAL A 136 2.14 8.45 11.34
C VAL A 136 1.98 7.71 10.02
N PHE A 137 0.76 7.23 9.74
CA PHE A 137 0.48 6.56 8.48
C PHE A 137 0.74 7.49 7.28
N PRO A 138 1.56 7.09 6.29
CA PRO A 138 1.93 7.94 5.18
C PRO A 138 0.72 8.16 4.26
N HIS A 139 0.18 9.36 4.29
CA HIS A 139 -0.76 9.80 3.27
C HIS A 139 0.01 10.06 1.97
N VAL A 140 -0.49 9.49 0.87
CA VAL A 140 0.01 9.82 -0.46
C VAL A 140 -0.18 11.32 -0.64
N GLN A 141 0.88 12.11 -0.49
CA GLN A 141 0.92 13.42 -1.10
C GLN A 141 0.91 13.16 -2.61
N THR A 142 -0.19 13.50 -3.26
CA THR A 142 -0.24 13.64 -4.72
C THR A 142 1.00 14.42 -5.14
N PRO A 143 1.74 14.03 -6.20
CA PRO A 143 2.93 14.76 -6.60
C PRO A 143 2.55 16.24 -6.72
N ILE A 144 3.12 17.08 -5.87
CA ILE A 144 2.95 18.54 -5.96
C ILE A 144 3.35 18.88 -7.38
N GLY A 145 2.40 19.42 -8.15
CA GLY A 145 2.56 19.69 -9.57
C GLY A 145 3.91 20.34 -9.83
N LYS A 146 4.62 19.84 -10.85
CA LYS A 146 5.84 20.47 -11.37
C LYS A 146 5.56 21.98 -11.46
N LYS A 147 6.23 22.78 -10.61
CA LYS A 147 6.23 24.24 -10.72
C LYS A 147 6.50 24.59 -12.17
N GLY A 148 5.63 25.42 -12.73
CA GLY A 148 5.71 25.89 -14.10
C GLY A 148 7.12 26.38 -14.40
N LYS A 149 7.69 25.92 -15.50
CA LYS A 149 8.77 26.65 -16.15
C LYS A 149 8.15 27.95 -16.65
N ALA A 150 8.44 29.05 -15.97
CA ALA A 150 8.34 30.37 -16.56
C ALA A 150 9.29 30.38 -17.76
N ASN A 151 8.75 30.49 -18.97
CA ASN A 151 9.54 30.87 -20.12
C ASN A 151 9.71 32.40 -20.03
N ALA A 152 10.96 32.80 -19.89
CA ALA A 152 11.46 34.11 -20.27
C ALA A 152 11.54 34.21 -21.80
#